data_AF-A0A950AKE2-F1
#
_entry.id   AF-A0A950AKE2-F1
#
_cell.length_a   1.000
_cell.length_b   1.000
_cell.length_c   1.000
_cell.angle_alpha   90.00
_cell.angle_beta   90.00
_cell.angle_gamma   90.00
#
_symmetry.space_group_name_H-M   'P 1'
#
loop_
_entity.id
_entity.type
_entity.pdbx_description
1 polymer ?
#
loop_
_entity_poly.entity_id
_entity_poly.type
_entity_poly.pdbx_seq_one_letter_code
_entity_poly.pdbx_strand_id
1 'polypeptide(L)'
;MNMNQRYAMPVALVIVSGALLHGLVSTRSVAAKGAAVDGMALGKAFAPVLASTYADAWMAAAGDLEQGKSAVEAQKTLQETWKDGRVKAFTTMVAPSFSAVLPEGSEPTSPEHRARVVALWRSFADGLKGGK
;
A
#
# COMPACT_ATOMS: atom_id res chain seq x y z
N MET A 1 31.36 33.17 -69.11
CA MET A 1 32.38 32.23 -69.59
C MET A 1 32.14 30.90 -68.91
N ASN A 2 31.73 29.92 -69.73
CA ASN A 2 31.51 28.46 -69.59
C ASN A 2 31.14 27.83 -68.22
N MET A 3 29.99 27.17 -68.03
CA MET A 3 29.41 25.91 -68.62
C MET A 3 30.03 24.61 -68.08
N ASN A 4 29.18 23.80 -67.41
CA ASN A 4 29.00 22.33 -67.50
C ASN A 4 28.83 21.64 -66.13
N GLN A 5 27.61 21.24 -65.77
CA GLN A 5 26.94 19.93 -66.05
C GLN A 5 27.33 18.87 -65.00
N ARG A 6 26.44 18.55 -64.05
CA ARG A 6 25.33 17.55 -64.11
C ARG A 6 25.80 16.09 -64.03
N TYR A 7 25.46 15.43 -62.92
CA TYR A 7 24.90 14.07 -62.81
C TYR A 7 24.07 14.06 -61.50
N ALA A 8 22.73 14.09 -61.50
CA ALA A 8 21.76 13.00 -61.75
C ALA A 8 21.81 11.86 -60.70
N MET A 9 20.99 12.00 -59.63
CA MET A 9 19.98 11.06 -59.03
C MET A 9 20.31 9.54 -58.82
N PRO A 10 19.52 8.72 -58.09
CA PRO A 10 18.64 8.89 -56.91
C PRO A 10 18.65 7.68 -55.90
N VAL A 11 17.71 7.71 -54.93
CA VAL A 11 17.06 6.59 -54.19
C VAL A 11 17.72 5.97 -52.92
N ALA A 12 16.92 6.09 -51.86
CA ALA A 12 16.80 5.45 -50.55
C ALA A 12 17.27 3.99 -50.36
N LEU A 13 17.65 3.67 -49.10
CA LEU A 13 17.06 2.56 -48.35
C LEU A 13 17.36 2.68 -46.84
N VAL A 14 16.32 2.62 -46.02
CA VAL A 14 16.39 2.39 -44.57
C VAL A 14 16.65 0.90 -44.34
N ILE A 15 17.64 0.56 -43.50
CA ILE A 15 17.70 -0.75 -42.83
C ILE A 15 17.88 -0.52 -41.33
N VAL A 16 16.85 -0.90 -40.58
CA VAL A 16 16.85 -1.09 -39.13
C VAL A 16 17.37 -2.50 -38.84
N SER A 17 18.38 -2.63 -37.99
CA SER A 17 18.74 -3.82 -37.18
C SER A 17 19.93 -3.38 -36.31
N GLY A 18 19.96 -3.46 -34.98
CA GLY A 18 19.42 -4.50 -34.12
C GLY A 18 20.53 -5.50 -33.82
N ALA A 19 21.24 -5.35 -32.68
CA ALA A 19 21.72 -6.44 -31.82
C ALA A 19 22.94 -6.06 -30.93
N LEU A 20 22.76 -6.38 -29.64
CA LEU A 20 23.74 -7.06 -28.76
C LEU A 20 24.98 -6.31 -28.29
N LEU A 21 24.83 -5.62 -27.16
CA LEU A 21 25.87 -5.62 -26.13
C LEU A 21 25.28 -6.21 -24.84
N HIS A 22 25.48 -7.52 -24.68
CA HIS A 22 25.36 -8.24 -23.42
C HIS A 22 26.43 -7.71 -22.46
N GLY A 23 26.13 -6.59 -21.80
CA GLY A 23 26.81 -6.20 -20.59
C GLY A 23 26.35 -7.12 -19.47
N LEU A 24 27.30 -7.88 -18.91
CA LEU A 24 27.22 -8.64 -17.66
C LEU A 24 26.77 -7.75 -16.51
N VAL A 25 25.48 -7.44 -16.44
CA VAL A 25 24.82 -7.10 -15.19
C VAL A 25 24.63 -8.44 -14.50
N SER A 26 25.63 -8.83 -13.71
CA SER A 26 25.41 -9.77 -12.61
C SER A 26 24.28 -9.19 -11.79
N THR A 27 23.08 -9.67 -12.06
CA THR A 27 21.93 -9.59 -11.17
C THR A 27 22.35 -10.30 -9.90
N ARG A 28 22.97 -9.54 -8.99
CA ARG A 28 22.80 -9.81 -7.57
C ARG A 28 21.30 -9.70 -7.33
N SER A 29 20.62 -10.82 -7.53
CA SER A 29 19.38 -11.13 -6.83
C SER A 29 19.75 -11.15 -5.36
N VAL A 30 19.87 -9.95 -4.78
CA VAL A 30 19.57 -9.77 -3.38
C VAL A 30 18.07 -9.97 -3.36
N ALA A 31 17.66 -11.23 -3.25
CA ALA A 31 16.39 -11.55 -2.64
C ALA A 31 16.40 -10.77 -1.33
N ALA A 32 15.79 -9.59 -1.33
CA ALA A 32 15.49 -8.90 -0.11
C ALA A 32 14.67 -9.91 0.67
N LYS A 33 15.28 -10.55 1.67
CA LYS A 33 14.55 -11.11 2.79
C LYS A 33 13.76 -9.90 3.30
N GLY A 34 12.53 -9.75 2.81
CA GLY A 34 11.65 -8.66 3.21
C GLY A 34 11.70 -8.63 4.73
N ALA A 35 12.00 -7.46 5.29
CA ALA A 35 12.11 -7.30 6.73
C ALA A 35 10.90 -7.98 7.38
N ALA A 36 11.15 -8.95 8.25
CA ALA A 36 10.07 -9.71 8.87
C ALA A 36 9.25 -8.73 9.71
N VAL A 37 8.01 -8.49 9.30
CA VAL A 37 7.08 -7.64 10.05
C VAL A 37 6.57 -8.45 11.24
N ASP A 38 6.80 -7.94 12.45
CA ASP A 38 6.20 -8.50 13.66
C ASP A 38 4.73 -8.09 13.74
N GLY A 39 3.87 -8.94 13.18
CA GLY A 39 2.42 -8.73 13.17
C GLY A 39 1.85 -8.61 14.59
N MET A 40 2.32 -9.43 15.53
CA MET A 40 1.78 -9.45 16.89
C MET A 40 2.09 -8.17 17.63
N ALA A 41 3.33 -7.69 17.59
CA ALA A 41 3.70 -6.41 18.19
C ALA A 41 2.91 -5.25 17.56
N LEU A 42 2.76 -5.25 16.23
CA LEU A 42 1.96 -4.26 15.52
C LEU A 42 0.48 -4.28 15.96
N GLY A 43 -0.12 -5.46 16.09
CA GLY A 43 -1.49 -5.63 16.56
C GLY A 43 -1.68 -5.13 18.00
N LYS A 44 -0.76 -5.46 18.90
CA LYS A 44 -0.77 -4.97 20.29
C LYS A 44 -0.68 -3.45 20.37
N ALA A 45 0.16 -2.84 19.53
CA ALA A 45 0.30 -1.38 19.46
C ALA A 45 -0.94 -0.69 18.84
N PHE A 46 -1.61 -1.33 17.87
CA PHE A 46 -2.78 -0.77 17.20
C PHE A 46 -4.06 -0.85 18.04
N ALA A 47 -4.23 -1.92 18.83
CA ALA A 47 -5.43 -2.14 19.64
C ALA A 47 -5.86 -0.94 20.52
N PRO A 48 -4.98 -0.33 21.35
CA PRO A 48 -5.39 0.82 22.18
C PRO A 48 -5.77 2.04 21.33
N VAL A 49 -5.14 2.24 20.18
CA VAL A 49 -5.48 3.34 19.26
C VAL A 49 -6.86 3.13 18.67
N LEU A 50 -7.18 1.91 18.23
CA LEU A 50 -8.51 1.58 17.72
C LEU A 50 -9.60 1.80 18.78
N ALA A 51 -9.35 1.38 20.02
CA ALA A 51 -10.25 1.61 21.15
C ALA A 51 -10.45 3.12 21.42
N SER A 52 -9.37 3.90 21.41
CA SER A 52 -9.44 5.36 21.58
C SER A 52 -10.31 6.01 20.50
N THR A 53 -10.12 5.66 19.22
CA THR A 53 -10.94 6.24 18.13
C THR A 53 -12.42 5.91 18.25
N TYR A 54 -12.77 4.77 18.87
CA TYR A 54 -14.17 4.43 19.12
C TYR A 54 -14.74 5.22 20.30
N ALA A 55 -13.94 5.43 21.35
CA ALA A 55 -14.31 6.29 22.47
C ALA A 55 -14.55 7.74 22.01
N ASP A 56 -13.68 8.29 21.16
CA ASP A 56 -13.83 9.64 20.60
C ASP A 56 -15.14 9.78 19.82
N ALA A 57 -15.54 8.73 19.08
CA ALA A 57 -16.80 8.71 18.35
C ALA A 57 -18.03 8.73 19.26
N TRP A 58 -17.98 8.03 20.40
CA TRP A 58 -19.03 8.11 21.42
C TRP A 58 -19.12 9.50 22.03
N MET A 59 -17.97 10.13 22.35
CA MET A 59 -17.93 11.49 22.89
C MET A 59 -18.49 12.50 21.89
N ALA A 60 -18.17 12.37 20.60
CA ALA A 60 -18.73 13.23 19.55
C ALA A 60 -20.26 13.09 19.44
N ALA A 61 -20.77 11.86 19.45
CA ALA A 61 -22.20 11.60 19.41
C ALA A 61 -22.94 12.11 20.67
N ALA A 62 -22.32 11.98 21.85
CA ALA A 62 -22.87 12.56 23.07
C ALA A 62 -22.96 14.10 22.96
N GLY A 63 -21.91 14.75 22.47
CA GLY A 63 -21.90 16.20 22.23
C GLY A 63 -22.99 16.64 21.24
N ASP A 64 -23.33 15.81 20.25
CA ASP A 64 -24.43 16.07 19.33
C ASP A 64 -25.81 16.05 20.03
N LEU A 65 -26.02 15.11 20.94
CA LEU A 65 -27.24 15.05 21.75
C LEU A 65 -27.35 16.27 22.69
N GLU A 66 -26.24 16.68 23.31
CA GLU A 66 -26.19 17.88 24.15
C GLU A 66 -26.54 19.16 23.37
N GLN A 67 -26.25 19.19 22.08
CA GLN A 67 -26.60 20.29 21.17
C GLN A 67 -28.05 20.21 20.65
N GLY A 68 -28.83 19.24 21.10
CA GLY A 68 -30.24 19.07 20.72
C GLY A 68 -30.46 18.40 19.36
N LYS A 69 -29.43 17.78 18.77
CA LYS A 69 -29.61 16.95 17.57
C LYS A 69 -30.39 15.68 17.92
N SER A 70 -31.04 15.10 16.91
CA SER A 70 -31.75 13.83 17.09
C SER A 70 -30.78 12.66 17.34
N ALA A 71 -31.28 11.59 17.95
CA ALA A 71 -30.51 10.36 18.14
C ALA A 71 -30.02 9.76 16.81
N VAL A 72 -30.77 9.94 15.72
CA VAL A 72 -30.37 9.49 14.38
C VAL A 72 -29.15 10.26 13.88
N GLU A 73 -29.13 11.58 14.07
CA GLU A 73 -27.99 12.42 13.70
C GLU A 73 -26.76 12.11 14.57
N ALA A 74 -26.92 11.98 15.89
CA ALA A 74 -25.83 11.59 16.78
C ALA A 74 -25.26 10.21 16.44
N GLN A 75 -26.11 9.23 16.10
CA GLN A 75 -25.67 7.91 15.65
C GLN A 75 -24.90 7.98 14.33
N LYS A 76 -25.32 8.83 13.40
CA LYS A 76 -24.57 9.08 12.16
C LYS A 76 -23.19 9.65 12.47
N THR A 77 -23.10 10.66 13.33
CA THR A 77 -21.83 11.26 13.78
C THR A 77 -20.92 10.21 14.41
N LEU A 78 -21.45 9.32 15.25
CA LEU A 78 -20.70 8.19 15.81
C LEU A 78 -20.07 7.33 14.70
N GLN A 79 -20.88 6.90 13.74
CA GLN A 79 -20.43 6.00 12.68
C GLN A 79 -19.38 6.65 11.78
N GLU A 80 -19.57 7.91 11.42
CA GLU A 80 -18.64 8.68 10.59
C GLU A 80 -17.33 8.94 11.33
N THR A 81 -17.40 9.41 12.59
CA THR A 81 -16.21 9.69 13.42
C THR A 81 -15.39 8.43 13.65
N TRP A 82 -16.04 7.31 13.98
CA TRP A 82 -15.32 6.04 14.16
C TRP A 82 -14.71 5.53 12.85
N LYS A 83 -15.44 5.61 11.73
CA LYS A 83 -14.95 5.21 10.41
C LYS A 83 -13.70 6.02 10.02
N ASP A 84 -13.76 7.33 10.15
CA ASP A 84 -12.66 8.20 9.75
C ASP A 84 -11.46 8.01 10.67
N GLY A 85 -11.68 7.91 11.98
CA GLY A 85 -10.65 7.62 12.97
C GLY A 85 -9.95 6.29 12.73
N ARG A 86 -10.70 5.19 12.55
CA ARG A 86 -10.12 3.86 12.34
C ARG A 86 -9.39 3.75 11.00
N VAL A 87 -9.89 4.39 9.94
CA VAL A 87 -9.23 4.40 8.62
C VAL A 87 -7.92 5.18 8.71
N LYS A 88 -7.95 6.39 9.29
CA LYS A 88 -6.74 7.19 9.50
C LYS A 88 -5.69 6.42 10.30
N ALA A 89 -6.09 5.83 11.44
CA ALA A 89 -5.19 5.05 12.28
C ALA A 89 -4.59 3.86 11.52
N PHE A 90 -5.41 3.11 10.78
CA PHE A 90 -4.92 1.98 9.97
C PHE A 90 -3.91 2.44 8.91
N THR A 91 -4.24 3.46 8.14
CA THR A 91 -3.39 4.00 7.08
C THR A 91 -2.04 4.48 7.61
N THR A 92 -2.02 5.09 8.81
CA THR A 92 -0.78 5.58 9.40
C THR A 92 0.05 4.49 10.07
N MET A 93 -0.58 3.55 10.79
CA MET A 93 0.14 2.61 11.66
C MET A 93 0.35 1.24 11.02
N VAL A 94 -0.65 0.73 10.31
CA VAL A 94 -0.71 -0.69 9.90
C VAL A 94 -0.37 -0.84 8.42
N ALA A 95 -0.94 0.00 7.56
CA ALA A 95 -0.76 -0.08 6.12
C ALA A 95 0.70 -0.11 5.67
N PRO A 96 1.64 0.71 6.20
CA PRO A 96 3.03 0.68 5.76
C PRO A 96 3.71 -0.67 6.01
N SER A 97 3.43 -1.30 7.16
CA SER A 97 3.96 -2.62 7.51
C SER A 97 3.36 -3.71 6.63
N PHE A 98 2.06 -3.63 6.32
CA PHE A 98 1.43 -4.60 5.43
C PHE A 98 1.94 -4.46 3.99
N SER A 99 2.10 -3.23 3.50
CA SER A 99 2.64 -2.93 2.16
C SER A 99 4.09 -3.39 1.98
N ALA A 100 4.86 -3.54 3.06
CA ALA A 100 6.20 -4.14 3.02
C ALA A 100 6.19 -5.64 2.70
N VAL A 101 5.07 -6.34 2.95
CA VAL A 101 4.89 -7.77 2.65
C VAL A 101 4.08 -8.00 1.38
N LEU A 102 3.03 -7.19 1.15
CA LEU A 102 2.21 -7.22 -0.06
C LEU A 102 1.94 -5.77 -0.48
N PRO A 103 2.65 -5.25 -1.50
CA PRO A 103 2.40 -3.91 -2.01
C PRO A 103 0.94 -3.67 -2.37
N GLU A 104 0.47 -2.45 -2.17
CA GLU A 104 -0.90 -2.08 -2.50
C GLU A 104 -1.22 -2.33 -3.98
N GLY A 105 -2.41 -2.87 -4.26
CA GLY A 105 -2.85 -3.23 -5.62
C GLY A 105 -2.17 -4.47 -6.21
N SER A 106 -1.33 -5.17 -5.44
CA SER A 106 -0.70 -6.42 -5.87
C SER A 106 -1.34 -7.66 -5.25
N GLU A 107 -1.19 -8.79 -5.92
CA GLU A 107 -1.67 -10.09 -5.47
C GLU A 107 -0.49 -11.00 -5.06
N PRO A 108 -0.63 -11.87 -4.03
CA PRO A 108 0.39 -12.86 -3.72
C PRO A 108 0.43 -13.95 -4.80
N THR A 109 1.42 -13.88 -5.68
CA THR A 109 1.51 -14.70 -6.90
C THR A 109 2.08 -16.11 -6.70
N SER A 110 2.71 -16.39 -5.55
CA SER A 110 3.25 -17.71 -5.21
C SER A 110 2.66 -18.28 -3.90
N PRO A 111 2.67 -19.62 -3.72
CA PRO A 111 2.24 -20.24 -2.46
C PRO A 111 3.01 -19.72 -1.25
N GLU A 112 4.32 -19.52 -1.38
CA GLU A 112 5.19 -19.00 -0.31
C GLU A 112 4.84 -17.54 0.04
N HIS A 113 4.61 -16.69 -0.97
CA HIS A 113 4.21 -15.31 -0.73
C HIS A 113 2.85 -15.23 -0.04
N ARG A 114 1.89 -16.04 -0.48
CA ARG A 114 0.57 -16.16 0.15
C ARG A 114 0.68 -16.60 1.60
N ALA A 115 1.55 -17.58 1.89
CA ALA A 115 1.78 -18.04 3.25
C ALA A 115 2.32 -16.92 4.15
N ARG A 116 3.22 -16.05 3.66
CA ARG A 116 3.72 -14.88 4.40
C ARG A 116 2.61 -13.87 4.72
N VAL A 117 1.76 -13.56 3.74
CA VAL A 117 0.62 -12.65 3.95
C VAL A 117 -0.34 -13.22 5.00
N VAL A 118 -0.70 -14.50 4.88
CA VAL A 118 -1.57 -15.18 5.85
C VAL A 118 -0.96 -15.18 7.25
N ALA A 119 0.34 -15.45 7.37
CA ALA A 119 1.03 -15.44 8.65
C ALA A 119 1.01 -14.06 9.30
N LEU A 120 1.29 -13.00 8.53
CA LEU A 120 1.22 -11.62 9.02
C LEU A 120 -0.19 -11.28 9.51
N TRP A 121 -1.23 -11.60 8.72
CA TRP A 121 -2.62 -11.27 9.08
C TRP A 121 -3.07 -11.97 10.36
N ARG A 122 -2.73 -13.26 10.51
CA ARG A 122 -3.04 -14.02 11.73
C ARG A 122 -2.29 -13.48 12.94
N SER A 123 -0.99 -13.23 12.79
CA SER A 123 -0.15 -12.68 13.85
C SER A 123 -0.66 -11.31 14.32
N PHE A 124 -1.02 -10.43 13.39
CA PHE A 124 -1.66 -9.15 13.68
C PHE A 124 -2.98 -9.30 14.43
N ALA A 125 -3.86 -10.19 13.96
CA ALA A 125 -5.13 -10.46 14.62
C ALA A 125 -4.95 -11.01 16.05
N ASP A 126 -3.94 -11.85 16.29
CA ASP A 126 -3.61 -12.34 17.64
C ASP A 126 -3.09 -11.20 18.53
N GLY A 127 -2.29 -10.28 17.97
CA GLY A 127 -1.87 -9.06 18.66
C GLY A 127 -3.06 -8.18 19.08
N LEU A 128 -4.06 -8.01 18.21
CA LEU A 128 -5.27 -7.25 18.53
C LEU A 128 -6.08 -7.83 19.68
N LYS A 129 -6.05 -9.16 19.85
CA LYS A 129 -6.74 -9.87 20.95
C LYS A 129 -5.99 -9.78 22.28
N GLY A 130 -4.87 -9.03 22.35
CA GLY A 130 -4.02 -8.89 23.52
C GLY A 130 -2.80 -9.83 23.52
N GLY A 131 -2.73 -10.79 22.58
CA GLY A 131 -1.71 -11.84 22.53
C GLY A 131 -1.74 -12.77 23.76
N LYS A 132 -1.32 -14.03 23.57
CA LYS A 132 -0.86 -14.86 24.69
C LYS A 132 0.64 -14.69 24.86
#